data_AF-A0A0D3DCI5-F1
#
_entry.id   AF-A0A0D3DCI5-F1
#
_cell.length_a   1.000
_cell.length_b   1.000
_cell.length_c   1.000
_cell.angle_alpha   90.00
_cell.angle_beta   90.00
_cell.angle_gamma   90.00
#
_symmetry.space_group_name_H-M   'P 1'
#
loop_
_entity.id
_entity.type
_entity.pdbx_description
1 polymer ?
#
loop_
_entity_poly.entity_id
_entity_poly.type
_entity_poly.pdbx_seq_one_letter_code
_entity_poly.pdbx_strand_id
1 'polypeptide(L)'
;MIPKIVKAVAPPERQKHLLLASYFIVDVPMKMRMNKFCCDCDAYALKHLECHLLGIDLSLLDDEIIMGFRQKIGVDLWEAAHDPIYAKAMTRYVPSPWEREEVFDLGD
;
A
#
# COMPACT_ATOMS: atom_id res chain seq x y z
N MET A 1 0.29 5.95 13.57
CA MET A 1 0.28 7.00 14.62
C MET A 1 -1.12 7.33 15.15
N ILE A 2 -2.15 7.31 14.29
CA ILE A 2 -3.54 7.66 14.61
C ILE A 2 -4.22 6.77 15.69
N PRO A 3 -3.94 5.44 15.84
CA PRO A 3 -4.63 4.62 16.85
C PRO A 3 -4.31 4.95 18.31
N LYS A 4 -3.11 5.48 18.58
CA LYS A 4 -2.65 5.82 19.94
C LYS A 4 -3.33 7.08 20.47
N ILE A 5 -3.42 8.11 19.63
CA ILE A 5 -4.02 9.40 19.98
C ILE A 5 -5.50 9.22 20.24
N VAL A 6 -6.23 8.58 19.32
CA VAL A 6 -7.70 8.42 19.39
C VAL A 6 -8.14 7.58 20.60
N LYS A 7 -7.32 6.61 21.05
CA LYS A 7 -7.67 5.75 22.19
C LYS A 7 -7.24 6.30 23.56
N ALA A 8 -6.27 7.22 23.62
CA ALA A 8 -5.85 7.87 24.86
C ALA A 8 -6.84 8.96 25.34
N VAL A 9 -7.58 9.58 24.42
CA VAL A 9 -8.65 10.56 24.71
C VAL A 9 -10.01 9.92 24.99
N ALA A 10 -10.09 8.59 25.09
CA ALA A 10 -11.34 7.92 25.42
C ALA A 10 -11.75 8.20 26.89
N PRO A 11 -13.05 8.44 27.17
CA PRO A 11 -13.55 8.63 28.52
C PRO A 11 -13.18 7.47 29.46
N PRO A 12 -12.98 7.72 30.77
CA PRO A 12 -12.53 6.71 31.72
C PRO A 12 -13.39 5.44 31.72
N GLU A 13 -14.70 5.56 31.47
CA GLU A 13 -15.63 4.42 31.47
C GLU A 13 -15.48 3.52 30.24
N ARG A 14 -14.77 3.98 29.20
CA ARG A 14 -14.54 3.24 27.94
C ARG A 14 -13.06 2.98 27.67
N GLN A 15 -12.17 3.34 28.60
CA GLN A 15 -10.74 3.05 28.49
C GLN A 15 -10.50 1.54 28.59
N LYS A 16 -10.08 0.94 27.48
CA LYS A 16 -9.62 -0.46 27.47
C LYS A 16 -8.21 -0.52 28.06
N HIS A 17 -7.94 -1.52 28.90
CA HIS A 17 -6.56 -1.83 29.33
C HIS A 17 -5.74 -2.20 28.08
N LEU A 18 -4.84 -1.29 27.69
CA LEU A 18 -3.97 -1.50 26.53
C LEU A 18 -2.77 -2.34 26.97
N LEU A 19 -2.73 -3.59 26.52
CA LEU A 19 -1.49 -4.37 26.50
C LEU A 19 -0.60 -3.76 25.42
N LEU A 20 0.18 -2.73 25.80
CA LEU A 20 1.05 -2.02 24.88
C LEU A 20 2.38 -2.78 24.76
N ALA A 21 2.54 -3.56 23.70
CA ALA A 21 3.86 -4.03 23.32
C ALA A 21 4.70 -2.85 22.82
N SER A 22 5.95 -2.77 23.27
CA SER A 22 6.91 -1.83 22.70
C SER A 22 7.15 -2.18 21.23
N TYR A 23 7.31 -1.16 20.38
CA TYR A 23 7.75 -1.34 19.01
C TYR A 23 8.87 -0.35 18.71
N PHE A 24 9.72 -0.73 17.76
CA PHE A 24 10.79 0.12 17.27
C PHE A 24 10.37 0.78 15.96
N ILE A 25 10.88 1.99 15.74
CA ILE A 25 10.81 2.66 14.44
C ILE A 25 12.15 2.37 13.76
N VAL A 26 12.09 1.86 12.54
CA VAL A 26 13.27 1.57 11.72
C VAL A 26 13.18 2.46 10.50
N ASP A 27 14.13 3.38 10.37
CA ASP A 27 14.29 4.17 9.16
C ASP A 27 15.02 3.31 8.13
N VAL A 28 14.41 3.18 6.95
CA VAL A 28 14.95 2.40 5.85
C VAL A 28 15.66 3.36 4.90
N PRO A 29 16.99 3.26 4.73
CA PRO A 29 17.73 4.15 3.85
C PRO A 29 17.33 3.91 2.39
N MET A 30 17.05 5.01 1.68
CA MET A 30 16.68 5.03 0.27
C MET A 30 17.78 5.68 -0.55
N LYS A 31 17.93 5.31 -1.82
CA LYS A 31 18.75 6.11 -2.74
C LYS A 31 18.18 7.52 -2.83
N MET A 32 19.08 8.51 -2.89
CA MET A 32 18.67 9.88 -3.12
C MET A 32 18.12 10.05 -4.55
N ARG A 33 17.12 10.93 -4.69
CA ARG A 33 16.52 11.34 -5.99
C ARG A 33 15.85 10.20 -6.78
N MET A 34 15.24 9.25 -6.08
CA MET A 34 14.32 8.26 -6.68
C MET A 34 12.98 8.89 -7.07
N ASN A 35 12.21 8.19 -7.89
CA ASN A 35 10.91 8.63 -8.40
C ASN A 35 11.04 9.99 -9.10
N LYS A 36 11.98 10.09 -10.05
CA LYS A 36 12.32 11.35 -10.73
C LYS A 36 11.11 12.03 -11.38
N PHE A 37 10.15 11.25 -11.84
CA PHE A 37 8.92 11.72 -12.48
C PHE A 37 7.75 11.91 -11.50
N CYS A 38 7.96 11.66 -10.21
CA CYS A 38 6.97 11.80 -9.14
C CYS A 38 5.66 11.04 -9.37
N CYS A 39 5.67 9.96 -10.16
CA CYS A 39 4.46 9.24 -10.59
C CYS A 39 4.48 7.74 -10.25
N ASP A 40 5.50 7.24 -9.54
CA ASP A 40 5.70 5.82 -9.26
C ASP A 40 5.69 5.47 -7.76
N CYS A 41 5.12 6.33 -6.91
CA CYS A 41 5.17 6.15 -5.45
C CYS A 41 4.48 4.85 -4.97
N ASP A 42 3.42 4.45 -5.66
CA ASP A 42 2.68 3.21 -5.48
C ASP A 42 3.54 1.98 -5.80
N ALA A 43 4.21 2.00 -6.95
CA ALA A 43 5.12 0.96 -7.39
C ALA A 43 6.32 0.83 -6.44
N TYR A 44 6.90 1.96 -6.02
CA TYR A 44 7.95 1.97 -5.02
C TYR A 44 7.51 1.35 -3.69
N ALA A 45 6.31 1.68 -3.20
CA ALA A 45 5.79 1.15 -1.95
C ALA A 45 5.57 -0.37 -2.02
N LEU A 46 4.96 -0.86 -3.09
CA LEU A 46 4.75 -2.30 -3.29
C LEU A 46 6.08 -3.04 -3.42
N LYS A 47 7.04 -2.48 -4.17
CA LYS A 47 8.35 -3.10 -4.33
C LYS A 47 9.13 -3.18 -3.02
N HIS A 48 9.00 -2.16 -2.17
CA HIS A 48 9.58 -2.16 -0.83
C HIS A 48 9.04 -3.30 0.04
N LEU A 49 7.72 -3.53 0.01
CA LEU A 49 7.10 -4.62 0.76
C LEU A 49 7.57 -5.98 0.25
N GLU A 50 7.65 -6.16 -1.07
CA GLU A 50 8.15 -7.39 -1.69
C GLU A 50 9.61 -7.67 -1.29
N CYS A 51 10.49 -6.67 -1.44
CA CYS A 51 11.90 -6.83 -1.08
C CYS A 51 12.08 -7.11 0.41
N HIS A 52 11.33 -6.44 1.28
CA HIS A 52 11.37 -6.72 2.72
C HIS A 52 10.89 -8.14 3.04
N LEU A 53 9.84 -8.63 2.38
CA LEU A 53 9.34 -9.98 2.57
C LEU A 53 10.36 -11.05 2.12
N LEU A 54 11.06 -10.79 1.02
CA LEU A 54 12.02 -11.71 0.42
C LEU A 54 13.46 -11.55 0.95
N GLY A 55 13.72 -10.57 1.80
CA GLY A 55 15.07 -10.25 2.29
C GLY A 55 16.00 -9.72 1.18
N ILE A 56 15.44 -9.11 0.14
CA ILE A 56 16.20 -8.51 -0.96
C ILE A 56 16.67 -7.12 -0.55
N ASP A 57 17.93 -6.80 -0.87
CA ASP A 57 18.50 -5.49 -0.58
C ASP A 57 17.79 -4.38 -1.38
N LEU A 58 17.29 -3.39 -0.64
CA LEU A 58 16.58 -2.22 -1.16
C LEU A 58 17.50 -1.24 -1.87
N SER A 59 18.81 -1.33 -1.63
CA SER A 59 19.80 -0.48 -2.33
C SER A 59 19.76 -0.68 -3.84
N LEU A 60 19.25 -1.80 -4.32
CA LEU A 60 19.13 -2.11 -5.74
C LEU A 60 18.01 -1.34 -6.43
N LEU A 61 17.01 -0.83 -5.70
CA LEU A 61 15.87 -0.14 -6.29
C LEU A 61 16.25 1.19 -6.95
N ASP A 62 15.79 1.39 -8.18
CA ASP A 62 15.92 2.64 -8.94
C ASP A 62 14.76 2.78 -9.94
N ASP A 63 14.75 3.92 -10.66
CA ASP A 63 13.66 4.27 -11.58
C ASP A 63 13.56 3.29 -12.77
N GLU A 64 14.66 2.67 -13.20
CA GLU A 64 14.65 1.71 -14.31
C GLU A 64 13.99 0.40 -13.90
N ILE A 65 14.34 -0.12 -12.71
CA ILE A 65 13.71 -1.32 -12.14
C ILE A 65 12.23 -1.06 -11.86
N ILE A 66 11.89 0.11 -11.33
CA ILE A 66 10.49 0.44 -11.03
C ILE A 66 9.63 0.53 -12.28
N MET A 67 10.15 1.05 -13.38
CA MET A 67 9.43 1.08 -14.65
C MET A 67 9.08 -0.35 -15.12
N GLY A 68 10.03 -1.28 -15.06
CA GLY A 68 9.77 -2.70 -15.37
C GLY A 68 8.81 -3.34 -14.37
N PHE A 69 8.93 -3.01 -13.09
CA PHE A 69 8.03 -3.49 -12.04
C PHE A 69 6.59 -3.04 -12.24
N ARG A 70 6.35 -1.79 -12.68
CA ARG A 70 5.00 -1.32 -13.04
C ARG A 70 4.36 -2.15 -14.13
N GLN A 71 5.11 -2.46 -15.18
CA GLN A 71 4.63 -3.32 -16.25
C GLN A 71 4.29 -4.71 -15.73
N LYS A 72 5.13 -5.28 -14.86
CA LYS A 72 4.89 -6.57 -14.22
C LYS A 72 3.62 -6.56 -13.36
N ILE A 73 3.40 -5.53 -12.54
CA ILE A 73 2.15 -5.36 -11.77
C ILE A 73 0.94 -5.34 -12.71
N GLY A 74 1.02 -4.59 -13.82
CA GLY A 74 -0.06 -4.54 -14.80
C GLY A 74 -0.39 -5.91 -15.38
N VAL A 75 0.63 -6.70 -15.74
CA VAL A 75 0.46 -8.08 -16.23
C VAL A 75 -0.11 -8.99 -15.15
N ASP A 76 0.40 -8.92 -13.92
CA ASP A 76 -0.06 -9.76 -12.81
C ASP A 76 -1.52 -9.47 -12.45
N LEU A 77 -1.93 -8.21 -12.45
CA LEU A 77 -3.32 -7.81 -12.25
C LEU A 77 -4.22 -8.28 -13.40
N TRP A 78 -3.74 -8.17 -14.64
CA TRP A 78 -4.44 -8.68 -15.81
C TRP A 78 -4.64 -10.20 -15.72
N GLU A 79 -3.60 -10.97 -15.40
CA GLU A 79 -3.68 -12.42 -15.21
C GLU A 79 -4.65 -12.77 -14.08
N ALA A 80 -4.56 -12.08 -12.93
CA ALA A 80 -5.46 -12.30 -11.80
C ALA A 80 -6.92 -12.00 -12.14
N ALA A 81 -7.20 -10.98 -12.95
CA ALA A 81 -8.55 -10.65 -13.39
C ALA A 81 -9.17 -11.75 -14.28
N HIS A 82 -8.34 -12.55 -14.95
CA HIS A 82 -8.77 -13.67 -15.80
C HIS A 82 -8.73 -15.02 -15.09
N ASP A 83 -8.18 -15.10 -13.88
CA ASP A 83 -8.20 -16.31 -13.08
C ASP A 83 -9.65 -16.68 -12.71
N PRO A 84 -10.12 -17.91 -12.99
CA PRO A 84 -11.49 -18.32 -12.72
C PRO A 84 -11.93 -18.17 -11.25
N ILE A 85 -11.00 -18.32 -10.30
CA ILE A 85 -11.27 -18.20 -8.86
C ILE A 85 -11.56 -16.74 -8.52
N TYR A 86 -10.69 -15.82 -8.94
CA TYR A 86 -10.86 -14.39 -8.69
C TYR A 86 -12.04 -13.83 -9.48
N ALA A 87 -12.19 -14.20 -10.75
CA ALA A 87 -13.33 -13.80 -11.57
C ALA A 87 -14.66 -14.21 -10.91
N LYS A 88 -14.76 -15.45 -10.41
CA LYS A 88 -15.94 -15.92 -9.66
C LYS A 88 -16.14 -15.16 -8.36
N ALA A 89 -15.08 -14.87 -7.61
CA ALA A 89 -15.16 -14.09 -6.37
C ALA A 89 -15.69 -12.67 -6.64
N MET A 90 -15.19 -12.03 -7.70
CA MET A 90 -15.59 -10.68 -8.10
C MET A 90 -17.07 -10.57 -8.51
N THR A 91 -17.72 -11.65 -8.98
CA THR A 91 -19.17 -11.63 -9.23
C THR A 91 -20.03 -11.36 -7.98
N ARG A 92 -19.46 -11.57 -6.79
CA ARG A 92 -20.13 -11.35 -5.50
C ARG A 92 -19.58 -10.13 -4.77
N TYR A 93 -18.67 -9.39 -5.40
CA TYR A 93 -18.10 -8.20 -4.83
C TYR A 93 -19.16 -7.12 -4.68
N VAL A 94 -19.24 -6.54 -3.49
CA VAL A 94 -20.06 -5.36 -3.22
C VAL A 94 -19.11 -4.28 -2.74
N PRO A 95 -18.92 -3.19 -3.51
CA PRO A 95 -18.06 -2.09 -3.10
C PRO A 95 -18.48 -1.57 -1.73
N SER A 96 -17.50 -1.22 -0.89
CA SER A 96 -17.80 -0.61 0.39
C SER A 96 -18.31 0.83 0.17
N PRO A 97 -19.15 1.37 1.06
CA PRO A 97 -19.57 2.77 0.99
C PRO A 97 -18.43 3.80 1.01
N TRP A 98 -17.20 3.37 1.33
CA TRP A 98 -16.00 4.20 1.44
C TRP A 98 -15.09 4.11 0.20
N GLU A 99 -15.36 3.17 -0.69
CA GLU A 99 -14.72 3.07 -2.00
C GLU A 99 -15.44 4.05 -2.92
N ARG A 100 -14.96 5.31 -2.92
CA ARG A 100 -15.64 6.43 -3.61
C ARG A 100 -15.74 6.19 -5.12
N GLU A 101 -16.97 6.28 -5.63
CA GLU A 101 -17.33 6.45 -7.06
C GLU A 101 -17.43 7.94 -7.47
N GLU A 102 -16.92 8.89 -6.67
CA GLU A 102 -16.97 10.30 -7.06
C GLU A 102 -15.92 10.59 -8.13
N VAL A 103 -16.31 10.38 -9.40
CA VAL A 103 -15.68 10.99 -10.56
C VAL A 103 -15.90 12.49 -10.43
N PHE A 104 -14.86 13.22 -10.00
CA PHE A 104 -14.86 14.67 -10.12
C PHE A 104 -14.57 15.02 -11.57
N ASP A 105 -15.61 15.45 -12.29
CA ASP A 105 -15.46 16.06 -13.61
C ASP A 105 -14.75 17.42 -13.41
N LEU A 106 -13.42 17.39 -13.50
CA LEU A 106 -12.61 18.60 -13.53
C LEU A 106 -12.75 19.16 -14.95
N GLY A 107 -13.82 19.93 -15.17
CA GLY A 107 -14.15 20.48 -16.48
C GLY A 107 -12.96 21.13 -17.18
N ASP A 108 -12.98 21.02 -18.52
CA ASP A 108 -11.93 21.43 -19.46
C ASP A 108 -11.33 22.84 -19.22
#